data_AF-A0A942Y7A3-F1
#
_entry.id   AF-A0A942Y7A3-F1
#
_cell.length_a   1.000
_cell.length_b   1.000
_cell.length_c   1.000
_cell.angle_alpha   90.00
_cell.angle_beta   90.00
_cell.angle_gamma   90.00
#
_symmetry.space_group_name_H-M   'P 1'
#
loop_
_entity.id
_entity.type
_entity.pdbx_description
1 polymer ?
#
loop_
_entity_poly.entity_id
_entity_poly.type
_entity_poly.pdbx_seq_one_letter_code
_entity_poly.pdbx_strand_id
1 'polypeptide(L)'
;MYLVGFYSPKAKSGVTELSLSIYNWLKTNTNLSVAFISYGSLEKEDCSNELIHEFAKLTLTEQKRKVKAMKKKHDIIIYDASSKLSEGVLKLLPIVDRLFVVGEEHKDFAVKLHQIIQFDKIFDKSVKNFITHLSGNKTFILQEKKEDRVIGFNHSKKETNEIGQMIYTDYVTHYLHEKFIEKNEKILRKIRKLPKEDLFNGLYDMGIDFEIALLFQRYVILRELLGQDYYEALEDLFPLLIHSPFEEILEKFQKELYIISK
;
A
#
# COMPACT_ATOMS: atom_id res chain seq x y z
N MET A 1 4.39 -4.43 -2.80
CA MET A 1 3.62 -4.68 -4.04
C MET A 1 2.26 -4.05 -3.83
N TYR A 2 1.75 -3.29 -4.81
CA TYR A 2 0.51 -2.53 -4.68
C TYR A 2 -0.50 -2.94 -5.75
N LEU A 3 -1.65 -3.49 -5.35
CA LEU A 3 -2.71 -3.98 -6.23
C LEU A 3 -3.84 -2.96 -6.32
N VAL A 4 -4.11 -2.45 -7.51
CA VAL A 4 -5.16 -1.46 -7.76
C VAL A 4 -6.30 -2.12 -8.53
N GLY A 5 -7.49 -2.15 -7.94
CA GLY A 5 -8.70 -2.65 -8.57
C GLY A 5 -9.48 -1.55 -9.28
N PHE A 6 -10.02 -1.86 -10.45
CA PHE A 6 -10.99 -1.06 -11.17
C PHE A 6 -12.27 -1.86 -11.35
N TYR A 7 -13.41 -1.28 -10.97
CA TYR A 7 -14.70 -1.96 -11.02
C TYR A 7 -15.80 -1.03 -11.52
N SER A 8 -16.74 -1.57 -12.30
CA SER A 8 -18.01 -0.92 -12.58
C SER A 8 -19.15 -1.94 -12.60
N PRO A 9 -20.31 -1.61 -12.00
CA PRO A 9 -21.50 -2.45 -12.06
C PRO A 9 -22.27 -2.32 -13.39
N LYS A 10 -21.87 -1.40 -14.28
CA LYS A 10 -22.49 -1.17 -15.60
C LYS A 10 -21.58 -1.73 -16.70
N ALA A 11 -22.17 -2.47 -17.63
CA ALA A 11 -21.46 -2.89 -18.84
C ALA A 11 -21.20 -1.66 -19.73
N LYS A 12 -20.04 -1.63 -20.42
CA LYS A 12 -19.62 -0.53 -21.32
C LYS A 12 -19.49 0.84 -20.63
N SER A 13 -19.05 0.86 -19.38
CA SER A 13 -18.76 2.09 -18.62
C SER A 13 -17.40 2.72 -18.93
N GLY A 14 -16.60 2.13 -19.83
CA GLY A 14 -15.26 2.63 -20.17
C GLY A 14 -14.16 2.27 -19.15
N VAL A 15 -14.46 1.41 -18.17
CA VAL A 15 -13.50 1.04 -17.10
C VAL A 15 -12.30 0.27 -17.62
N THR A 16 -12.52 -0.66 -18.55
CA THR A 16 -11.44 -1.42 -19.15
C THR A 16 -10.48 -0.49 -19.88
N GLU A 17 -11.01 0.44 -20.67
CA GLU A 17 -10.22 1.43 -21.41
C GLU A 17 -9.50 2.40 -20.48
N LEU A 18 -10.15 2.86 -19.41
CA LEU A 18 -9.53 3.72 -18.40
C LEU A 18 -8.38 3.00 -17.69
N SER A 19 -8.63 1.78 -17.19
CA SER A 19 -7.63 1.00 -16.48
C SER A 19 -6.44 0.63 -17.37
N LEU A 20 -6.67 0.30 -18.64
CA LEU A 20 -5.61 0.11 -19.65
C LEU A 20 -4.82 1.40 -19.92
N SER A 21 -5.51 2.54 -20.03
CA SER A 21 -4.85 3.83 -20.23
C SER A 21 -3.94 4.20 -19.06
N ILE A 22 -4.37 3.91 -17.83
CA ILE A 22 -3.59 4.11 -16.61
C ILE A 22 -2.40 3.16 -16.55
N TYR A 23 -2.59 1.88 -16.91
CA TYR A 23 -1.50 0.92 -17.02
C TYR A 23 -0.41 1.39 -17.99
N ASN A 24 -0.82 1.84 -19.19
CA ASN A 24 0.11 2.38 -20.18
C ASN A 24 0.78 3.67 -19.71
N TRP A 25 0.04 4.54 -19.02
CA TRP A 25 0.60 5.76 -18.42
C TRP A 25 1.68 5.42 -17.40
N LEU A 26 1.43 4.47 -16.50
CA LEU A 26 2.42 4.06 -15.48
C LEU A 26 3.69 3.48 -16.13
N LYS A 27 3.55 2.65 -17.17
CA LYS A 27 4.70 2.11 -17.91
C LYS A 27 5.50 3.18 -18.65
N THR A 28 4.83 4.22 -19.15
CA THR A 28 5.48 5.28 -19.94
C THR A 28 6.15 6.33 -19.06
N ASN A 29 5.55 6.64 -17.90
CA ASN A 29 5.95 7.78 -17.06
C ASN A 29 6.70 7.37 -15.78
N THR A 30 6.90 6.08 -15.54
CA THR A 30 7.60 5.58 -14.35
C THR A 30 8.55 4.44 -14.72
N ASN A 31 9.54 4.18 -13.87
CA ASN A 31 10.46 3.04 -14.00
C ASN A 31 9.97 1.80 -13.24
N LEU A 32 8.69 1.76 -12.84
CA LEU A 32 8.12 0.66 -12.07
C LEU A 32 7.79 -0.53 -12.96
N SER A 33 7.90 -1.74 -12.41
CA SER A 33 7.40 -2.95 -13.05
C SER A 33 5.88 -3.03 -12.84
N VAL A 34 5.10 -2.88 -13.91
CA VAL A 34 3.63 -2.83 -13.84
C VAL A 34 3.02 -4.01 -14.59
N ALA A 35 2.08 -4.70 -13.97
CA ALA A 35 1.28 -5.74 -14.61
C ALA A 35 -0.19 -5.33 -14.74
N PHE A 36 -0.88 -5.93 -15.71
CA PHE A 36 -2.30 -5.76 -15.96
C PHE A 36 -3.01 -7.12 -15.94
N ILE A 37 -4.15 -7.19 -15.26
CA ILE A 37 -5.00 -8.38 -15.23
C ILE A 37 -6.43 -7.92 -15.58
N SER A 38 -6.93 -8.32 -16.75
CA SER A 38 -8.34 -8.15 -17.11
C SER A 38 -9.13 -9.40 -16.81
N TYR A 39 -10.27 -9.22 -16.14
CA TYR A 39 -11.24 -10.28 -15.93
C TYR A 39 -11.87 -10.73 -17.26
N GLY A 40 -12.14 -9.76 -18.16
CA GLY A 40 -12.71 -9.98 -19.49
C GLY A 40 -11.65 -10.22 -20.58
N SER A 41 -12.10 -10.42 -21.81
CA SER A 41 -11.21 -10.50 -22.98
C SER A 41 -10.84 -9.10 -23.46
N LEU A 42 -9.60 -8.93 -23.90
CA LEU A 42 -9.11 -7.71 -24.53
C LEU A 42 -8.83 -8.01 -25.99
N GLU A 43 -9.74 -7.62 -26.89
CA GLU A 43 -9.65 -7.99 -28.31
C GLU A 43 -8.45 -7.39 -29.06
N LYS A 44 -7.80 -6.36 -28.48
CA LYS A 44 -6.71 -5.60 -29.11
C LYS A 44 -5.34 -5.86 -28.47
N GLU A 45 -5.26 -6.64 -27.40
CA GLU A 45 -4.05 -6.84 -26.61
C GLU A 45 -3.77 -8.32 -26.45
N ASP A 46 -2.56 -8.77 -26.78
CA ASP A 46 -2.16 -10.16 -26.60
C ASP A 46 -1.80 -10.46 -25.14
N CYS A 47 -2.13 -11.68 -24.68
CA CYS A 47 -1.66 -12.18 -23.39
C CYS A 47 -0.11 -12.24 -23.36
N SER A 48 0.47 -11.64 -22.34
CA SER A 48 1.90 -11.68 -22.04
C SER A 48 2.16 -12.03 -20.57
N ASN A 49 3.44 -12.06 -20.17
CA ASN A 49 3.81 -12.24 -18.77
C ASN A 49 3.40 -11.06 -17.88
N GLU A 50 3.17 -9.88 -18.46
CA GLU A 50 2.82 -8.65 -17.76
C GLU A 50 1.32 -8.32 -17.92
N LEU A 51 0.69 -8.72 -19.02
CA LEU A 51 -0.73 -8.47 -19.31
C LEU A 51 -1.47 -9.79 -19.48
N ILE A 52 -2.44 -10.07 -18.61
CA ILE A 52 -3.27 -11.26 -18.67
C ILE A 52 -4.72 -10.81 -18.91
N HIS A 53 -5.37 -11.35 -19.93
CA HIS A 53 -6.82 -11.18 -20.13
C HIS A 53 -7.53 -12.54 -20.05
N GLU A 54 -8.86 -12.53 -20.12
CA GLU A 54 -9.74 -13.69 -19.91
C GLU A 54 -9.53 -14.40 -18.57
N PHE A 55 -9.15 -13.65 -17.54
CA PHE A 55 -8.86 -14.19 -16.22
C PHE A 55 -10.06 -14.94 -15.62
N ALA A 56 -11.29 -14.59 -16.03
CA ALA A 56 -12.53 -15.29 -15.69
C ALA A 56 -12.56 -16.77 -16.10
N LYS A 57 -11.85 -17.17 -17.17
CA LYS A 57 -11.82 -18.57 -17.65
C LYS A 57 -10.94 -19.47 -16.78
N LEU A 58 -10.07 -18.88 -15.96
CA LEU A 58 -9.19 -19.62 -15.05
C LEU A 58 -9.94 -20.07 -13.81
N THR A 59 -9.54 -21.22 -13.26
CA THR A 59 -10.05 -21.65 -11.95
C THR A 59 -9.56 -20.70 -10.84
N LEU A 60 -10.29 -20.64 -9.72
CA LEU A 60 -9.91 -19.79 -8.58
C LEU A 60 -8.48 -20.08 -8.07
N THR A 61 -8.05 -21.34 -8.10
CA THR A 61 -6.71 -21.75 -7.71
C THR A 61 -5.64 -21.19 -8.66
N GLU A 62 -5.89 -21.24 -9.96
CA GLU A 62 -5.01 -20.67 -10.98
C GLU A 62 -4.96 -19.15 -10.90
N GLN A 63 -6.10 -18.51 -10.70
CA GLN A 63 -6.20 -17.06 -10.49
C GLN A 63 -5.32 -16.64 -9.30
N LYS A 64 -5.50 -17.27 -8.14
CA LYS A 64 -4.68 -17.00 -6.95
C LYS A 64 -3.19 -17.24 -7.19
N ARG A 65 -2.83 -18.32 -7.89
CA ARG A 65 -1.43 -18.64 -8.22
C ARG A 65 -0.82 -17.59 -9.14
N LYS A 66 -1.54 -17.17 -10.19
CA LYS A 66 -1.08 -16.13 -11.13
C LYS A 66 -0.93 -14.80 -10.43
N VAL A 67 -1.92 -14.38 -9.64
CA VAL A 67 -1.81 -13.17 -8.81
C VAL A 67 -0.58 -13.26 -7.92
N LYS A 68 -0.38 -14.35 -7.17
CA LYS A 68 0.79 -14.53 -6.30
C LYS A 68 2.13 -14.47 -7.06
N ALA A 69 2.19 -15.00 -8.27
CA ALA A 69 3.38 -14.90 -9.12
C ALA A 69 3.64 -13.45 -9.57
N MET A 70 2.59 -12.74 -9.99
CA MET A 70 2.66 -11.31 -10.35
C MET A 70 3.10 -10.47 -9.15
N LYS A 71 2.57 -10.76 -7.95
CA LYS A 71 2.91 -10.06 -6.70
C LYS A 71 4.40 -10.06 -6.38
N LYS A 72 5.14 -11.07 -6.86
CA LYS A 72 6.58 -11.21 -6.63
C LYS A 72 7.44 -10.51 -7.68
N LYS A 73 6.90 -10.23 -8.86
CA LYS A 73 7.65 -9.76 -10.03
C LYS A 73 7.36 -8.30 -10.39
N HIS A 74 6.25 -7.76 -9.91
CA HIS A 74 5.77 -6.44 -10.28
C HIS A 74 5.54 -5.58 -9.03
N ASP A 75 5.84 -4.30 -9.18
CA ASP A 75 5.65 -3.26 -8.18
C ASP A 75 4.17 -2.94 -8.02
N ILE A 76 3.51 -2.70 -9.16
CA ILE A 76 2.09 -2.35 -9.25
C ILE A 76 1.38 -3.39 -10.12
N ILE A 77 0.18 -3.79 -9.71
CA ILE A 77 -0.72 -4.61 -10.51
C ILE A 77 -2.03 -3.84 -10.67
N ILE A 78 -2.44 -3.62 -11.92
CA ILE A 78 -3.76 -3.09 -12.24
C ILE A 78 -4.69 -4.29 -12.50
N TYR A 79 -5.77 -4.37 -11.75
CA TYR A 79 -6.79 -5.40 -11.86
C TYR A 79 -8.10 -4.80 -12.37
N ASP A 80 -8.42 -5.09 -13.62
CA ASP A 80 -9.67 -4.72 -14.24
C ASP A 80 -10.74 -5.79 -13.97
N ALA A 81 -11.68 -5.43 -13.10
CA ALA A 81 -12.81 -6.26 -12.70
C ALA A 81 -14.10 -5.89 -13.45
N SER A 82 -14.01 -5.23 -14.61
CA SER A 82 -15.16 -4.80 -15.42
C SER A 82 -16.00 -6.00 -15.90
N SER A 83 -17.02 -6.39 -15.13
CA SER A 83 -18.11 -7.26 -15.57
C SER A 83 -19.09 -7.49 -14.41
N LYS A 84 -20.25 -8.10 -14.72
CA LYS A 84 -21.27 -8.52 -13.74
C LYS A 84 -20.60 -9.10 -12.49
N LEU A 85 -21.04 -8.63 -11.32
CA LEU A 85 -20.54 -8.99 -10.00
C LEU A 85 -20.51 -10.53 -9.84
N SER A 86 -19.39 -11.14 -10.20
CA SER A 86 -19.20 -12.58 -10.14
C SER A 86 -18.52 -12.95 -8.83
N GLU A 87 -18.74 -14.19 -8.38
CA GLU A 87 -18.08 -14.72 -7.19
C GLU A 87 -16.54 -14.64 -7.26
N GLY A 88 -15.98 -14.71 -8.47
CA GLY A 88 -14.54 -14.53 -8.71
C GLY A 88 -14.05 -13.10 -8.45
N VAL A 89 -14.80 -12.10 -8.93
CA VAL A 89 -14.48 -10.68 -8.67
C VAL A 89 -14.58 -10.37 -7.18
N LEU A 90 -15.66 -10.80 -6.52
CA LEU A 90 -15.88 -10.58 -5.08
C LEU A 90 -14.81 -11.22 -4.19
N LYS A 91 -14.22 -12.34 -4.60
CA LYS A 91 -13.11 -12.98 -3.87
C LYS A 91 -11.76 -12.26 -4.03
N LEU A 92 -11.61 -11.42 -5.06
CA LEU A 92 -10.38 -10.69 -5.36
C LEU A 92 -10.43 -9.22 -4.92
N LEU A 93 -11.61 -8.65 -4.68
CA LEU A 93 -11.73 -7.29 -4.10
C LEU A 93 -11.09 -7.13 -2.71
N PRO A 94 -11.17 -8.10 -1.76
CA PRO A 94 -10.57 -7.94 -0.44
C PRO A 94 -9.04 -7.91 -0.43
N ILE A 95 -8.38 -8.25 -1.54
CA ILE A 95 -6.91 -8.27 -1.63
C ILE A 95 -6.33 -7.05 -2.37
N VAL A 96 -7.19 -6.14 -2.86
CA VAL A 96 -6.74 -4.89 -3.49
C VAL A 96 -6.32 -3.90 -2.41
N ASP A 97 -5.27 -3.14 -2.68
CA ASP A 97 -4.78 -2.07 -1.80
C ASP A 97 -5.53 -0.76 -2.04
N ARG A 98 -6.11 -0.61 -3.25
CA ARG A 98 -6.92 0.51 -3.70
C ARG A 98 -8.04 0.02 -4.61
N LEU A 99 -9.25 0.53 -4.45
CA LEU A 99 -10.37 0.26 -5.36
C LEU A 99 -10.90 1.55 -5.98
N PHE A 100 -10.89 1.61 -7.31
CA PHE A 100 -11.61 2.59 -8.10
C PHE A 100 -12.94 2.01 -8.53
N VAL A 101 -14.02 2.63 -8.08
CA VAL A 101 -15.36 2.28 -8.55
C VAL A 101 -15.85 3.37 -9.48
N VAL A 102 -16.19 2.95 -10.70
CA VAL A 102 -16.62 3.83 -11.78
C VAL A 102 -18.11 3.63 -12.03
N GLY A 103 -18.89 4.70 -11.86
CA GLY A 103 -20.34 4.67 -12.05
C GLY A 103 -20.95 6.08 -12.18
N GLU A 104 -22.15 6.13 -12.75
CA GLU A 104 -22.93 7.37 -12.92
C GLU A 104 -23.58 7.81 -11.58
N GLU A 105 -24.00 9.09 -11.49
CA GLU A 105 -24.81 9.65 -10.37
C GLU A 105 -26.23 9.05 -10.24
N HIS A 106 -26.39 7.74 -10.31
CA HIS A 106 -27.69 7.10 -10.15
C HIS A 106 -27.86 6.50 -8.75
N LYS A 107 -29.03 6.77 -8.16
CA LYS A 107 -29.55 6.09 -6.95
C LYS A 107 -29.40 4.57 -7.06
N ASP A 108 -29.47 4.02 -8.27
CA ASP A 108 -29.25 2.60 -8.58
C ASP A 108 -27.80 2.12 -8.38
N PHE A 109 -26.80 2.98 -8.58
CA PHE A 109 -25.39 2.68 -8.28
C PHE A 109 -25.18 2.63 -6.76
N ALA A 110 -25.70 3.61 -6.02
CA ALA A 110 -25.67 3.62 -4.57
C ALA A 110 -26.46 2.42 -3.99
N VAL A 111 -27.61 2.09 -4.57
CA VAL A 111 -28.42 0.91 -4.21
C VAL A 111 -27.69 -0.38 -4.57
N LYS A 112 -27.00 -0.48 -5.71
CA LYS A 112 -26.19 -1.67 -6.05
C LYS A 112 -24.96 -1.80 -5.15
N LEU A 113 -24.24 -0.73 -4.83
CA LEU A 113 -23.19 -0.73 -3.80
C LEU A 113 -23.73 -1.16 -2.44
N HIS A 114 -24.90 -0.63 -2.05
CA HIS A 114 -25.58 -1.01 -0.82
C HIS A 114 -26.06 -2.46 -0.83
N GLN A 115 -26.54 -2.97 -1.97
CA GLN A 115 -26.91 -4.36 -2.19
C GLN A 115 -25.67 -5.27 -2.18
N ILE A 116 -24.52 -4.84 -2.72
CA ILE A 116 -23.24 -5.54 -2.59
C ILE A 116 -22.87 -5.66 -1.11
N ILE A 117 -23.08 -4.61 -0.32
CA ILE A 117 -22.86 -4.61 1.13
C ILE A 117 -23.91 -5.47 1.89
N GLN A 118 -25.15 -5.58 1.38
CA GLN A 118 -26.27 -6.26 2.06
C GLN A 118 -26.50 -7.74 1.66
N PHE A 119 -26.34 -8.14 0.39
CA PHE A 119 -26.48 -9.54 -0.06
C PHE A 119 -25.37 -10.44 0.52
N ASP A 120 -24.31 -9.83 1.03
CA ASP A 120 -23.11 -10.43 1.61
C ASP A 120 -23.25 -10.93 3.07
N LYS A 121 -24.47 -10.93 3.65
CA LYS A 121 -24.73 -11.61 4.95
C LYS A 121 -24.54 -13.13 4.92
N ILE A 122 -24.29 -13.74 3.75
CA ILE A 122 -24.18 -15.20 3.58
C ILE A 122 -22.71 -15.69 3.49
N PHE A 123 -21.72 -14.81 3.29
CA PHE A 123 -20.30 -15.19 3.19
C PHE A 123 -19.43 -14.56 4.30
N ASP A 124 -19.30 -15.31 5.38
CA ASP A 124 -18.60 -14.93 6.61
C ASP A 124 -17.10 -14.64 6.41
N LYS A 125 -16.62 -13.57 7.06
CA LYS A 125 -15.21 -13.11 7.22
C LYS A 125 -14.55 -12.32 6.08
N SER A 126 -14.65 -12.70 4.81
CA SER A 126 -14.00 -11.95 3.70
C SER A 126 -14.62 -10.58 3.43
N VAL A 127 -15.92 -10.47 3.68
CA VAL A 127 -16.73 -9.26 3.50
C VAL A 127 -16.43 -8.22 4.56
N LYS A 128 -16.22 -8.64 5.82
CA LYS A 128 -15.86 -7.71 6.90
C LYS A 128 -14.57 -6.97 6.55
N ASN A 129 -13.58 -7.68 6.00
CA ASN A 129 -12.33 -7.08 5.51
C ASN A 129 -12.57 -6.11 4.34
N PHE A 130 -13.47 -6.45 3.40
CA PHE A 130 -13.85 -5.58 2.29
C PHE A 130 -14.59 -4.31 2.76
N ILE A 131 -15.57 -4.43 3.66
CA ILE A 131 -16.29 -3.28 4.23
C ILE A 131 -15.35 -2.40 5.05
N THR A 132 -14.46 -2.99 5.86
CA THR A 132 -13.42 -2.23 6.59
C THR A 132 -12.48 -1.51 5.62
N HIS A 133 -12.16 -2.11 4.47
CA HIS A 133 -11.35 -1.50 3.41
C HIS A 133 -12.09 -0.35 2.71
N LEU A 134 -13.38 -0.52 2.39
CA LEU A 134 -14.25 0.52 1.83
C LEU A 134 -14.41 1.71 2.79
N SER A 135 -14.59 1.48 4.10
CA SER A 135 -14.78 2.52 5.10
C SER A 135 -13.49 3.26 5.52
N GLY A 136 -12.32 2.76 5.13
CA GLY A 136 -11.01 3.25 5.60
C GLY A 136 -10.29 4.27 4.69
N ASN A 137 -11.01 5.13 3.94
CA ASN A 137 -10.44 6.14 3.02
C ASN A 137 -9.67 5.63 1.78
N LYS A 138 -9.74 4.34 1.42
CA LYS A 138 -9.00 3.74 0.29
C LYS A 138 -9.85 3.45 -0.96
N THR A 139 -11.10 3.93 -0.99
CA THR A 139 -12.01 3.74 -2.13
C THR A 139 -12.37 5.09 -2.71
N PHE A 140 -12.09 5.28 -4.00
CA PHE A 140 -12.40 6.51 -4.71
C PHE A 140 -13.53 6.24 -5.69
N ILE A 141 -14.62 6.97 -5.52
CA ILE A 141 -15.75 6.97 -6.44
C ILE A 141 -15.46 8.05 -7.47
N LEU A 142 -15.17 7.64 -8.70
CA LEU A 142 -15.05 8.58 -9.83
C LEU A 142 -16.46 8.93 -10.28
N GLN A 143 -16.82 10.21 -10.19
CA GLN A 143 -18.15 10.72 -10.53
C GLN A 143 -18.17 11.23 -11.98
N GLU A 144 -19.16 10.82 -12.76
CA GLU A 144 -19.42 11.42 -14.08
C GLU A 144 -20.03 12.84 -13.91
N LYS A 145 -19.45 13.84 -14.56
CA LYS A 145 -20.04 15.19 -14.62
C LYS A 145 -21.18 15.23 -15.64
N LYS A 146 -22.32 15.82 -15.25
CA LYS A 146 -23.58 15.90 -16.01
C LYS A 146 -23.50 16.56 -17.40
N GLU A 147 -22.43 17.28 -17.73
CA GLU A 147 -22.34 18.05 -18.97
C GLU A 147 -21.84 17.24 -20.18
N ASP A 148 -21.16 16.10 -19.98
CA ASP A 148 -20.62 15.25 -21.05
C ASP A 148 -21.48 13.98 -21.26
N ARG A 149 -22.78 14.17 -21.56
CA ARG A 149 -23.71 13.07 -21.89
C ARG A 149 -23.45 12.48 -23.28
N VAL A 150 -22.31 11.82 -23.48
CA VAL A 150 -22.13 10.75 -24.49
C VAL A 150 -21.10 9.75 -23.96
N ILE A 151 -21.58 8.60 -23.50
CA ILE A 151 -20.91 7.28 -23.44
C ILE A 151 -19.38 7.30 -23.21
N GLY A 152 -18.98 7.00 -21.97
CA GLY A 152 -17.60 6.79 -21.58
C GLY A 152 -16.92 8.08 -21.16
N PHE A 153 -16.21 8.03 -20.04
CA PHE A 153 -15.30 9.09 -19.62
C PHE A 153 -14.55 9.60 -20.83
N ASN A 154 -14.67 10.90 -21.14
CA ASN A 154 -13.82 11.51 -22.15
C ASN A 154 -12.39 11.19 -21.72
N HIS A 155 -11.68 10.37 -22.50
CA HIS A 155 -10.29 9.96 -22.31
C HIS A 155 -9.34 11.16 -22.47
N SER A 156 -9.63 12.25 -21.78
CA SER A 156 -8.76 13.39 -21.70
C SER A 156 -7.50 12.88 -21.00
N LYS A 157 -6.34 13.16 -21.62
CA LYS A 157 -5.03 12.85 -21.05
C LYS A 157 -4.91 13.31 -19.58
N LYS A 158 -5.70 14.31 -19.19
CA LYS A 158 -5.76 14.87 -17.84
C LYS A 158 -6.23 13.86 -16.79
N GLU A 159 -7.35 13.17 -16.99
CA GLU A 159 -7.88 12.21 -15.99
C GLU A 159 -6.96 11.00 -15.82
N THR A 160 -6.44 10.46 -16.92
CA THR A 160 -5.45 9.37 -16.88
C THR A 160 -4.17 9.81 -16.15
N ASN A 161 -3.72 11.04 -16.38
CA ASN A 161 -2.54 11.59 -15.71
C ASN A 161 -2.77 11.78 -14.21
N GLU A 162 -3.91 12.34 -13.81
CA GLU A 162 -4.26 12.54 -12.39
C GLU A 162 -4.37 11.21 -11.65
N ILE A 163 -5.08 10.22 -12.21
CA ILE A 163 -5.24 8.91 -11.58
C ILE A 163 -3.90 8.14 -11.57
N GLY A 164 -3.14 8.21 -12.66
CA GLY A 164 -1.81 7.62 -12.76
C GLY A 164 -0.84 8.17 -11.71
N GLN A 165 -0.77 9.50 -11.57
CA GLN A 165 0.04 10.16 -10.54
C GLN A 165 -0.40 9.79 -9.12
N MET A 166 -1.71 9.70 -8.88
CA MET A 166 -2.25 9.29 -7.60
C MET A 166 -1.84 7.84 -7.26
N ILE A 167 -1.99 6.90 -8.18
CA ILE A 167 -1.59 5.50 -7.98
C ILE A 167 -0.08 5.40 -7.72
N TYR A 168 0.73 6.14 -8.46
CA TYR A 168 2.17 6.18 -8.25
C TYR A 168 2.53 6.71 -6.85
N THR A 169 1.92 7.81 -6.43
CA THR A 169 2.14 8.42 -5.11
C THR A 169 1.71 7.49 -3.99
N ASP A 170 0.56 6.82 -4.14
CA ASP A 170 0.05 5.84 -3.19
C ASP A 170 1.01 4.64 -3.07
N TYR A 171 1.54 4.12 -4.20
CA TYR A 171 2.56 3.07 -4.20
C TYR A 171 3.82 3.50 -3.47
N VAL A 172 4.36 4.69 -3.76
CA VAL A 172 5.59 5.20 -3.11
C VAL A 172 5.37 5.32 -1.61
N THR A 173 4.23 5.89 -1.19
CA THR A 173 3.86 6.03 0.23
C THR A 173 3.74 4.67 0.90
N HIS A 174 3.05 3.71 0.27
CA HIS A 174 2.92 2.34 0.77
C HIS A 174 4.28 1.64 0.88
N TYR A 175 5.13 1.77 -0.13
CA TYR A 175 6.48 1.22 -0.12
C TYR A 175 7.33 1.80 1.01
N LEU A 176 7.30 3.13 1.20
CA LEU A 176 8.01 3.80 2.28
C LEU A 176 7.53 3.31 3.65
N HIS A 177 6.21 3.18 3.81
CA HIS A 177 5.62 2.71 5.06
C HIS A 177 6.02 1.26 5.37
N GLU A 178 5.89 0.32 4.42
CA GLU A 178 6.24 -1.09 4.66
C GLU A 178 7.76 -1.29 4.86
N LYS A 179 8.59 -0.61 4.06
CA LYS A 179 10.05 -0.86 4.06
C LYS A 179 10.76 -0.16 5.20
N PHE A 180 10.36 1.07 5.53
CA PHE A 180 11.06 1.89 6.51
C PHE A 180 10.29 1.92 7.82
N ILE A 181 9.03 2.38 7.81
CA ILE A 181 8.27 2.61 9.06
C ILE A 181 8.01 1.30 9.80
N GLU A 182 7.39 0.31 9.15
CA GLU A 182 7.01 -0.94 9.83
C GLU A 182 8.25 -1.75 10.26
N LYS A 183 9.31 -1.75 9.45
CA LYS A 183 10.58 -2.41 9.79
C LYS A 183 11.21 -1.75 11.01
N ASN A 184 11.30 -0.43 11.01
CA ASN A 184 11.85 0.35 12.11
C ASN A 184 11.02 0.20 13.39
N GLU A 185 9.69 0.21 13.30
CA GLU A 185 8.82 -0.09 14.45
C GLU A 185 9.06 -1.50 15.02
N LYS A 186 9.24 -2.51 14.17
CA LYS A 186 9.54 -3.88 14.64
C LYS A 186 10.88 -3.94 15.38
N ILE A 187 11.89 -3.23 14.89
CA ILE A 187 13.20 -3.16 15.54
C ILE A 187 13.07 -2.41 16.87
N LEU A 188 12.43 -1.24 16.88
CA LEU A 188 12.19 -0.46 18.10
C LEU A 188 11.41 -1.27 19.14
N ARG A 189 10.37 -2.01 18.75
CA ARG A 189 9.63 -2.90 19.65
C ARG A 189 10.49 -4.03 20.23
N LYS A 190 11.53 -4.49 19.53
CA LYS A 190 12.50 -5.45 20.08
C LYS A 190 13.43 -4.78 21.08
N ILE A 191 13.96 -3.60 20.73
CA ILE A 191 14.83 -2.81 21.61
C ILE A 191 14.11 -2.45 22.91
N ARG A 192 12.85 -2.01 22.84
CA ARG A 192 12.01 -1.71 24.02
C ARG A 192 11.79 -2.93 24.93
N LYS A 193 12.03 -4.16 24.49
CA LYS A 193 11.93 -5.35 25.35
C LYS A 193 13.24 -5.67 26.07
N LEU A 194 14.35 -5.03 25.69
CA LEU A 194 15.64 -5.24 26.34
C LEU A 194 15.61 -4.58 27.73
N PRO A 195 16.03 -5.31 28.78
CA PRO A 195 16.27 -4.72 30.09
C PRO A 195 17.30 -3.60 29.98
N LYS A 196 17.13 -2.53 30.76
CA LYS A 196 18.03 -1.38 30.78
C LYS A 196 19.49 -1.78 31.00
N GLU A 197 19.70 -2.72 31.92
CA GLU A 197 21.02 -3.20 32.31
C GLU A 197 21.72 -3.97 31.18
N ASP A 198 20.94 -4.54 30.26
CA ASP A 198 21.39 -5.43 29.19
C ASP A 198 21.23 -4.82 27.78
N LEU A 199 20.89 -3.52 27.71
CA LEU A 199 20.62 -2.84 26.45
C LEU A 199 21.79 -2.96 25.46
N PHE A 200 23.04 -2.82 25.93
CA PHE A 200 24.22 -2.95 25.06
C PHE A 200 24.35 -4.34 24.45
N ASN A 201 24.30 -5.40 25.26
CA ASN A 201 24.44 -6.77 24.75
C ASN A 201 23.29 -7.10 23.80
N GLY A 202 22.06 -6.72 24.17
CA GLY A 202 20.90 -6.93 23.32
C GLY A 202 20.97 -6.20 21.98
N LEU A 203 21.51 -4.98 21.93
CA LEU A 203 21.73 -4.26 20.66
C LEU A 203 22.83 -4.90 19.83
N TYR A 204 23.92 -5.34 20.46
CA TYR A 204 25.02 -6.02 19.78
C TYR A 204 24.58 -7.36 19.19
N ASP A 205 23.80 -8.16 19.93
CA ASP A 205 23.20 -9.41 19.46
C ASP A 205 22.19 -9.18 18.31
N MET A 206 21.59 -7.99 18.26
CA MET A 206 20.75 -7.55 17.14
C MET A 206 21.55 -7.12 15.90
N GLY A 207 22.89 -7.16 15.96
CA GLY A 207 23.80 -6.87 14.86
C GLY A 207 24.19 -5.40 14.75
N ILE A 208 24.03 -4.62 15.81
CA ILE A 208 24.53 -3.23 15.87
C ILE A 208 26.00 -3.26 16.25
N ASP A 209 26.81 -2.44 15.59
CA ASP A 209 28.25 -2.36 15.85
C ASP A 209 28.55 -2.05 17.32
N PHE A 210 29.59 -2.68 17.84
CA PHE A 210 29.98 -2.60 19.25
C PHE A 210 30.06 -1.16 19.77
N GLU A 211 30.75 -0.29 19.04
CA GLU A 211 30.98 1.11 19.45
C GLU A 211 29.68 1.92 19.48
N ILE A 212 28.80 1.69 18.51
CA ILE A 212 27.49 2.32 18.43
C ILE A 212 26.57 1.82 19.55
N ALA A 213 26.52 0.50 19.77
CA ALA A 213 25.71 -0.09 20.83
C ALA A 213 26.12 0.44 22.22
N LEU A 214 27.43 0.52 22.47
CA LEU A 214 27.97 1.00 23.74
C LEU A 214 27.67 2.49 23.95
N LEU A 215 27.90 3.31 22.92
CA LEU A 215 27.61 4.74 22.97
C LEU A 215 26.12 5.00 23.15
N PHE A 216 25.26 4.25 22.45
CA PHE A 216 23.81 4.38 22.56
C PHE A 216 23.32 4.05 23.97
N GLN A 217 23.81 2.97 24.61
CA GLN A 217 23.48 2.68 26.01
C GLN A 217 23.84 3.84 26.93
N ARG A 218 25.04 4.41 26.76
CA ARG A 218 25.49 5.57 27.56
C ARG A 218 24.59 6.78 27.35
N TYR A 219 24.13 6.99 26.12
CA TYR A 219 23.24 8.09 25.78
C TYR A 219 21.85 7.90 26.43
N VAL A 220 21.29 6.71 26.39
CA VAL A 220 20.02 6.39 27.07
C VAL A 220 20.16 6.61 28.58
N ILE A 221 21.25 6.14 29.19
CA ILE A 221 21.53 6.36 30.62
C ILE A 221 21.61 7.86 30.93
N LEU A 222 22.27 8.65 30.09
CA LEU A 222 22.32 10.10 30.25
C LEU A 222 20.92 10.74 30.25
N ARG A 223 20.06 10.36 29.29
CA ARG A 223 18.68 10.86 29.22
C ARG A 223 17.85 10.48 30.43
N GLU A 224 18.01 9.26 30.93
CA GLU A 224 17.35 8.83 32.16
C GLU A 224 17.83 9.62 33.39
N LEU A 225 19.13 9.90 33.48
CA LEU A 225 19.68 10.77 34.53
C LEU A 225 19.13 12.20 34.47
N LEU A 226 18.69 12.65 33.28
CA LEU A 226 18.00 13.93 33.08
C LEU A 226 16.50 13.88 33.35
N GLY A 227 15.99 12.74 33.80
CA GLY A 227 14.58 12.56 34.18
C GLY A 227 13.67 12.11 33.05
N GLN A 228 14.22 11.73 31.89
CA GLN A 228 13.43 11.12 30.82
C GLN A 228 13.14 9.64 31.15
N ASP A 229 11.94 9.15 30.83
CA ASP A 229 11.65 7.71 30.96
C ASP A 229 12.50 6.88 30.00
N TYR A 230 12.89 5.67 30.42
CA TYR A 230 13.70 4.76 29.61
C TYR A 230 13.09 4.51 28.22
N TYR A 231 11.79 4.25 28.14
CA TYR A 231 11.15 3.95 26.87
C TYR A 231 11.05 5.19 25.99
N GLU A 232 10.78 6.36 26.57
CA GLU A 232 10.79 7.64 25.84
C GLU A 232 12.19 7.93 25.28
N ALA A 233 13.25 7.73 26.09
CA ALA A 233 14.63 7.92 25.65
C ALA A 233 15.00 6.98 24.50
N LEU A 234 14.54 5.72 24.54
CA LEU A 234 14.72 4.79 23.43
C LEU A 234 14.02 5.27 22.15
N GLU A 235 12.78 5.76 22.25
CA GLU A 235 12.03 6.23 21.07
C GLU A 235 12.66 7.47 20.44
N ASP A 236 13.07 8.44 21.25
CA ASP A 236 13.69 9.69 20.78
C ASP A 236 15.06 9.46 20.15
N LEU A 237 15.87 8.57 20.74
CA LEU A 237 17.23 8.30 20.26
C LEU A 237 17.26 7.25 19.14
N PHE A 238 16.20 6.47 18.95
CA PHE A 238 16.18 5.39 17.94
C PHE A 238 16.47 5.84 16.50
N PRO A 239 15.96 6.97 15.99
CA PRO A 239 16.36 7.48 14.68
C PRO A 239 17.87 7.70 14.57
N LEU A 240 18.48 8.19 15.65
CA LEU A 240 19.92 8.42 15.72
C LEU A 240 20.70 7.10 15.62
N LEU A 241 20.24 6.07 16.33
CA LEU A 241 20.82 4.72 16.31
C LEU A 241 20.82 4.07 14.93
N ILE A 242 19.73 4.21 14.16
CA ILE A 242 19.54 3.47 12.91
C ILE A 242 20.11 4.21 11.69
N HIS A 243 20.22 5.53 11.75
CA HIS A 243 20.52 6.36 10.58
C HIS A 243 21.81 7.14 10.65
N SER A 244 22.51 7.13 11.79
CA SER A 244 23.69 7.98 11.98
C SER A 244 24.95 7.14 12.13
N PRO A 245 26.09 7.59 11.57
CA PRO A 245 27.39 7.00 11.87
C PRO A 245 27.80 7.33 13.30
N PHE A 246 28.76 6.57 13.84
CA PHE A 246 29.25 6.72 15.21
C PHE A 246 29.62 8.16 15.57
N GLU A 247 30.32 8.87 14.68
CA GLU A 247 30.80 10.24 14.92
C GLU A 247 29.65 11.22 15.18
N GLU A 248 28.53 11.09 14.45
CA GLU A 248 27.37 11.96 14.64
C GLU A 248 26.68 11.66 15.98
N ILE A 249 26.57 10.38 16.36
CA ILE A 249 26.03 9.98 17.65
C ILE A 249 26.88 10.57 18.78
N LEU A 250 28.21 10.47 18.64
CA LEU A 250 29.17 10.93 19.63
C LEU A 250 29.11 12.45 19.80
N GLU A 251 29.01 13.20 18.69
CA GLU A 251 28.91 14.65 18.73
C GLU A 251 27.64 15.10 19.48
N LYS A 252 26.48 14.47 19.22
CA LYS A 252 25.23 14.82 19.91
C LYS A 252 25.27 14.46 21.39
N PHE A 253 25.80 13.28 21.73
CA PHE A 253 26.02 12.87 23.11
C PHE A 253 26.90 13.87 23.86
N GLN A 254 28.02 14.31 23.26
CA GLN A 254 28.93 15.29 23.85
C GLN A 254 28.28 16.67 24.02
N LYS A 255 27.46 17.12 23.06
CA LYS A 255 26.72 18.39 23.17
C LYS A 255 25.78 18.39 24.35
N GLU A 256 25.06 17.30 24.57
CA GLU A 256 24.16 17.20 25.73
C GLU A 256 24.90 17.11 27.05
N LEU A 257 25.95 16.30 27.12
CA LEU A 257 26.84 16.29 28.28
C LEU A 257 27.36 17.69 28.62
N TYR A 258 27.76 18.45 27.61
CA TYR A 258 28.27 19.80 27.78
C TYR A 258 27.23 20.75 28.37
N ILE A 259 25.98 20.69 27.90
CA ILE A 259 24.87 21.49 28.43
C ILE A 259 24.65 21.24 29.92
N ILE A 260 24.85 19.99 30.36
CA ILE A 260 24.63 19.58 31.76
C ILE A 260 25.82 19.95 32.65
N SER A 261 27.03 19.98 32.08
CA SER A 261 28.26 20.33 32.81
C SER A 261 28.42 21.83 33.07
N LYS A 262 27.54 22.67 32.53
CA LYS A 262 27.49 24.12 32.74
C LYS A 262 26.40 24.50 33.74
#